data_AF-A0A4R4FDB0-F1
#
_entry.id   AF-A0A4R4FDB0-F1
#
_cell.length_a   1.000
_cell.length_b   1.000
_cell.length_c   1.000
_cell.angle_alpha   90.00
_cell.angle_beta   90.00
_cell.angle_gamma   90.00
#
_symmetry.space_group_name_H-M   'P 1'
#
loop_
_entity.id
_entity.type
_entity.pdbx_description
1 polymer ?
#
loop_
_entity_poly.entity_id
_entity_poly.type
_entity_poly.pdbx_seq_one_letter_code
_entity_poly.pdbx_strand_id
1 'polypeptide(L)'
;MSNSSLVNYTRISPNRTSPRQDKIRKITIHHMAGNLSVEACGNVFAPSSRQASSNYGIDSSGRVGMYVEEKDRSWCSSSRANDSQAVTIEVADDAIGNGWHSSDAAMKKLVELCADICQRNGIKKLNYTGNTSGNLTMHKWFANTDCPGAYLEGKFLWIAEQVNKLLSGGSYTPPTNTAPAPSKPSKPPATGGNAWVRRLQTECNAQGFSHQTVDGIAGPNTLAGCPQLGRTSRGNITALLQERLNTLGYNCGAVDGINGVKTQAAIKAFQRAHNLVADGIVRPKTWSKLLGLS
;
A
#
# COMPACT_ATOMS: atom_id res chain seq x y z
N MET A 1 18.84 13.62 -12.16
CA MET A 1 17.39 13.39 -12.02
C MET A 1 16.76 13.75 -13.34
N SER A 2 16.21 12.78 -14.06
CA SER A 2 15.44 13.01 -15.30
C SER A 2 13.96 12.89 -14.99
N ASN A 3 13.09 13.55 -15.74
CA ASN A 3 11.63 13.39 -15.60
C ASN A 3 11.18 12.11 -16.32
N SER A 4 10.04 11.54 -15.91
CA SER A 4 9.42 10.40 -16.59
C SER A 4 9.04 10.72 -18.04
N SER A 5 9.26 9.78 -18.97
CA SER A 5 8.76 9.86 -20.34
C SER A 5 7.26 9.54 -20.46
N LEU A 6 6.61 9.14 -19.37
CA LEU A 6 5.17 8.83 -19.34
C LEU A 6 4.30 10.09 -19.29
N VAL A 7 4.91 11.28 -19.16
CA VAL A 7 4.20 12.57 -19.06
C VAL A 7 3.45 12.88 -20.36
N ASN A 8 2.15 13.15 -20.23
CA ASN A 8 1.26 13.57 -21.30
C ASN A 8 0.98 15.08 -21.27
N TYR A 9 1.10 15.70 -20.10
CA TYR A 9 0.77 17.10 -19.87
C TYR A 9 1.76 17.74 -18.90
N THR A 10 2.15 18.99 -19.12
CA THR A 10 3.02 19.73 -18.19
C THR A 10 2.43 21.09 -17.87
N ARG A 11 2.36 21.41 -16.58
CA ARG A 11 2.05 22.75 -16.08
C ARG A 11 2.80 22.98 -14.78
N ILE A 12 3.96 23.63 -14.89
CA ILE A 12 4.85 23.80 -13.75
C ILE A 12 4.26 24.76 -12.72
N SER A 13 4.11 24.28 -11.49
CA SER A 13 3.69 25.05 -10.33
C SER A 13 4.83 25.95 -9.82
N PRO A 14 4.54 27.20 -9.38
CA PRO A 14 5.51 28.02 -8.67
C PRO A 14 5.80 27.50 -7.25
N ASN A 15 4.96 26.62 -6.69
CA ASN A 15 5.03 26.13 -5.31
C ASN A 15 6.05 24.98 -5.18
N ARG A 16 7.34 25.28 -5.32
CA ARG A 16 8.43 24.30 -5.26
C ARG A 16 9.70 24.87 -4.67
N THR A 17 10.60 24.01 -4.21
CA THR A 17 11.98 24.39 -3.90
C THR A 17 12.89 23.89 -5.02
N SER A 18 13.64 24.81 -5.64
CA SER A 18 14.56 24.51 -6.73
C SER A 18 15.98 24.96 -6.36
N PRO A 19 17.01 24.09 -6.45
CA PRO A 19 16.90 22.66 -6.76
C PRO A 19 16.45 21.83 -5.54
N ARG A 20 16.10 20.56 -5.80
CA ARG A 20 16.03 19.52 -4.77
C ARG A 20 17.42 19.31 -4.15
N GLN A 21 17.48 19.24 -2.83
CA GLN A 21 18.74 19.11 -2.08
C GLN A 21 19.16 17.65 -1.86
N ASP A 22 18.20 16.73 -1.77
CA ASP A 22 18.45 15.32 -1.50
C ASP A 22 18.27 14.43 -2.73
N LYS A 23 18.95 13.29 -2.75
CA LYS A 23 18.72 12.25 -3.76
C LYS A 23 17.33 11.64 -3.57
N ILE A 24 16.61 11.48 -4.69
CA ILE A 24 15.36 10.72 -4.76
C ILE A 24 15.62 9.29 -4.32
N ARG A 25 14.90 8.87 -3.28
CA ARG A 25 14.94 7.50 -2.75
C ARG A 25 13.56 7.00 -2.31
N LYS A 26 12.53 7.84 -2.38
CA LYS A 26 11.16 7.53 -1.95
C LYS A 26 10.16 7.91 -3.05
N ILE A 27 8.97 7.33 -2.93
CA ILE A 27 7.76 7.75 -3.62
C ILE A 27 6.70 8.00 -2.55
N THR A 28 5.97 9.12 -2.66
CA THR A 28 4.82 9.42 -1.81
C THR A 28 3.58 9.53 -2.67
N ILE A 29 2.57 8.70 -2.40
CA ILE A 29 1.33 8.66 -3.17
C ILE A 29 0.22 9.38 -2.39
N HIS A 30 -0.52 10.19 -3.13
CA HIS A 30 -1.64 11.01 -2.71
C HIS A 30 -2.86 10.69 -3.60
N HIS A 31 -4.05 11.03 -3.12
CA HIS A 31 -5.23 11.11 -3.97
C HIS A 31 -5.70 12.55 -4.12
N MET A 32 -6.39 12.81 -5.23
CA MET A 32 -6.88 14.15 -5.54
C MET A 32 -8.15 14.54 -4.75
N ALA A 33 -8.75 13.60 -4.00
CA ALA A 33 -10.05 13.75 -3.36
C ALA A 33 -11.15 14.14 -4.36
N GLY A 34 -11.08 13.56 -5.56
CA GLY A 34 -11.97 13.87 -6.68
C GLY A 34 -11.44 13.40 -8.03
N ASN A 35 -12.32 13.44 -9.04
CA ASN A 35 -11.99 12.99 -10.39
C ASN A 35 -11.46 14.14 -11.25
N LEU A 36 -10.23 14.59 -10.98
CA LEU A 36 -9.62 15.69 -11.72
C LEU A 36 -8.88 15.16 -12.96
N SER A 37 -8.99 15.89 -14.07
CA SER A 37 -8.08 15.70 -15.21
C SER A 37 -6.67 16.20 -14.85
N VAL A 38 -5.66 15.80 -15.62
CA VAL A 38 -4.29 16.30 -15.40
C VAL A 38 -4.18 17.82 -15.55
N GLU A 39 -5.01 18.44 -16.39
CA GLU A 39 -5.12 19.89 -16.54
C GLU A 39 -5.78 20.54 -15.31
N ALA A 40 -6.87 19.96 -14.81
CA ALA A 40 -7.58 20.46 -13.62
C ALA A 40 -6.69 20.38 -12.36
N CYS A 41 -5.97 19.28 -12.16
CA CYS A 41 -4.99 19.16 -11.08
C CYS A 41 -3.84 20.16 -11.24
N GLY A 42 -3.35 20.38 -12.46
CA GLY A 42 -2.37 21.45 -12.74
C GLY A 42 -2.89 22.85 -12.41
N ASN A 43 -4.18 23.12 -12.65
CA ASN A 43 -4.83 24.38 -12.26
C ASN A 43 -4.92 24.56 -10.74
N VAL A 44 -5.13 23.48 -9.98
CA VAL A 44 -5.11 23.51 -8.51
C VAL A 44 -3.75 24.02 -8.01
N PHE A 45 -2.65 23.54 -8.58
CA PHE A 45 -1.29 23.90 -8.17
C PHE A 45 -0.73 25.17 -8.82
N ALA A 46 -1.44 25.79 -9.77
CA ALA A 46 -0.92 26.94 -10.51
C ALA A 46 -0.76 28.24 -9.68
N PRO A 47 -1.69 28.61 -8.78
CA PRO A 47 -1.55 29.83 -8.00
C PRO A 47 -0.45 29.71 -6.95
N SER A 48 0.38 30.75 -6.78
CA SER A 48 1.35 30.82 -5.67
C SER A 48 0.66 30.83 -4.30
N SER A 49 -0.57 31.32 -4.21
CA SER A 49 -1.38 31.25 -2.97
C SER A 49 -1.74 29.83 -2.55
N ARG A 50 -1.63 28.83 -3.44
CA ARG A 50 -1.92 27.43 -3.10
C ARG A 50 -0.95 26.88 -2.05
N GLN A 51 0.32 27.29 -2.09
CA GLN A 51 1.37 26.82 -1.18
C GLN A 51 1.48 25.28 -1.13
N ALA A 52 1.11 24.59 -2.22
CA ALA A 52 1.18 23.14 -2.36
C ALA A 52 1.39 22.75 -3.82
N SER A 53 2.00 21.59 -4.05
CA SER A 53 2.25 20.98 -5.36
C SER A 53 2.55 19.49 -5.24
N SER A 54 2.49 18.77 -6.35
CA SER A 54 3.09 17.45 -6.51
C SER A 54 4.07 17.42 -7.69
N ASN A 55 4.91 16.39 -7.77
CA ASN A 55 5.72 16.16 -8.97
C ASN A 55 4.82 15.75 -10.14
N TYR A 56 3.96 14.76 -9.91
CA TYR A 56 3.07 14.19 -10.92
C TYR A 56 1.61 14.14 -10.48
N GLY A 57 0.71 14.08 -11.45
CA GLY A 57 -0.70 13.75 -11.29
C GLY A 57 -1.12 12.69 -12.30
N ILE A 58 -2.07 11.83 -11.93
CA ILE A 58 -2.63 10.80 -12.81
C ILE A 58 -4.14 10.95 -12.84
N ASP A 59 -4.72 11.18 -14.02
CA ASP A 59 -6.18 11.22 -14.17
C ASP A 59 -6.80 9.83 -14.34
N SER A 60 -8.12 9.75 -14.25
CA SER A 60 -8.87 8.49 -14.35
C SER A 60 -8.77 7.79 -15.70
N SER A 61 -8.22 8.43 -16.74
CA SER A 61 -7.91 7.79 -18.02
C SER A 61 -6.48 7.23 -18.08
N GLY A 62 -5.68 7.46 -17.03
CA GLY A 62 -4.27 7.07 -16.96
C GLY A 62 -3.33 8.02 -17.69
N ARG A 63 -3.72 9.28 -17.95
CA ARG A 63 -2.76 10.30 -18.42
C ARG A 63 -1.95 10.82 -17.24
N VAL A 64 -0.69 11.16 -17.48
CA VAL A 64 0.23 11.70 -16.47
C VAL A 64 0.48 13.20 -16.70
N GLY A 65 0.17 14.01 -15.71
CA GLY A 65 0.55 15.42 -15.62
C GLY A 65 1.85 15.57 -14.84
N MET A 66 2.70 16.52 -15.22
CA MET A 66 3.88 16.94 -14.46
C MET A 66 3.70 18.39 -14.00
N TYR A 67 3.80 18.62 -12.68
CA TYR A 67 3.62 19.93 -12.07
C TYR A 67 4.86 20.44 -11.36
N VAL A 68 5.78 19.56 -10.96
CA VAL A 68 7.12 19.92 -10.49
C VAL A 68 8.09 18.90 -11.07
N GLU A 69 9.13 19.38 -11.75
CA GLU A 69 10.19 18.52 -12.27
C GLU A 69 10.89 17.76 -11.13
N GLU A 70 11.36 16.53 -11.36
CA GLU A 70 12.00 15.71 -10.33
C GLU A 70 13.29 16.34 -9.76
N LYS A 71 13.97 17.18 -10.55
CA LYS A 71 15.13 17.97 -10.10
C LYS A 71 14.78 18.99 -9.01
N ASP A 72 13.49 19.28 -8.82
CA ASP A 72 12.95 20.18 -7.82
C ASP A 72 12.14 19.39 -6.77
N ARG A 73 11.95 20.00 -5.61
CA ARG A 73 11.15 19.46 -4.51
C ARG A 73 9.74 20.07 -4.57
N SER A 74 8.72 19.23 -4.75
CA SER A 74 7.32 19.61 -4.57
C SER A 74 7.01 19.89 -3.10
N TRP A 75 5.94 20.63 -2.81
CA TRP A 75 5.45 20.88 -1.45
C TRP A 75 4.16 20.09 -1.24
N CYS A 76 4.28 18.84 -0.78
CA CYS A 76 3.20 17.87 -0.92
C CYS A 76 2.80 17.24 0.41
N SER A 77 3.73 16.61 1.14
CA SER A 77 3.38 15.77 2.29
C SER A 77 3.34 16.50 3.63
N SER A 78 3.47 17.82 3.65
CA SER A 78 3.74 18.64 4.86
C SER A 78 5.03 18.27 5.61
N SER A 79 5.87 17.39 5.04
CA SER A 79 7.17 17.03 5.60
C SER A 79 8.27 17.35 4.60
N ARG A 80 9.01 18.44 4.84
CA ARG A 80 10.17 18.81 4.02
C ARG A 80 11.16 17.64 3.92
N ALA A 81 11.46 16.97 5.04
CA ALA A 81 12.41 15.85 5.07
C ALA A 81 11.98 14.68 4.17
N ASN A 82 10.67 14.40 4.09
CA ASN A 82 10.14 13.40 3.16
C ASN A 82 10.14 13.91 1.72
N ASP A 83 9.55 15.09 1.48
CA ASP A 83 9.41 15.68 0.15
C ASP A 83 10.77 15.83 -0.55
N SER A 84 11.85 16.17 0.17
CA SER A 84 13.20 16.28 -0.41
C SER A 84 13.69 14.98 -1.03
N GLN A 85 13.20 13.84 -0.54
CA GLN A 85 13.63 12.49 -0.94
C GLN A 85 12.58 11.77 -1.79
N ALA A 86 11.35 12.30 -1.84
CA ALA A 86 10.22 11.68 -2.50
C ALA A 86 9.90 12.32 -3.86
N VAL A 87 9.58 11.48 -4.83
CA VAL A 87 8.71 11.88 -5.95
C VAL A 87 7.27 11.74 -5.48
N THR A 88 6.48 12.80 -5.61
CA THR A 88 5.10 12.85 -5.10
C THR A 88 4.10 12.73 -6.25
N ILE A 89 3.06 11.91 -6.07
CA ILE A 89 2.11 11.57 -7.13
C ILE A 89 0.69 11.75 -6.60
N GLU A 90 -0.10 12.61 -7.25
CA GLU A 90 -1.54 12.73 -7.05
C GLU A 90 -2.28 11.77 -7.98
N VAL A 91 -3.31 11.08 -7.49
CA VAL A 91 -4.08 10.10 -8.29
C VAL A 91 -5.57 10.45 -8.19
N ALA A 92 -6.24 10.54 -9.33
CA ALA A 92 -7.66 10.86 -9.39
C ALA A 92 -8.52 9.75 -8.75
N ASP A 93 -9.58 10.15 -8.08
CA ASP A 93 -10.62 9.27 -7.56
C ASP A 93 -11.83 9.33 -8.52
N ASP A 94 -12.18 8.22 -9.17
CA ASP A 94 -13.35 8.15 -10.07
C ASP A 94 -14.69 7.95 -9.31
N ALA A 95 -14.63 7.70 -7.99
CA ALA A 95 -15.78 7.68 -7.11
C ALA A 95 -15.54 8.50 -5.82
N ILE A 96 -16.38 9.53 -5.60
CA ILE A 96 -16.31 10.42 -4.42
C ILE A 96 -17.15 9.84 -3.27
N GLY A 97 -16.64 9.88 -2.04
CA GLY A 97 -17.37 9.49 -0.82
C GLY A 97 -17.62 7.98 -0.63
N ASN A 98 -17.40 7.16 -1.67
CA ASN A 98 -17.63 5.72 -1.66
C ASN A 98 -16.31 4.93 -1.61
N GLY A 99 -15.47 5.24 -0.62
CA GLY A 99 -14.15 4.63 -0.44
C GLY A 99 -13.04 5.22 -1.32
N TRP A 100 -13.33 6.25 -2.12
CA TRP A 100 -12.34 6.96 -2.95
C TRP A 100 -11.70 6.07 -4.01
N HIS A 101 -12.53 5.32 -4.77
CA HIS A 101 -12.02 4.42 -5.80
C HIS A 101 -11.20 5.19 -6.85
N SER A 102 -10.07 4.61 -7.29
CA SER A 102 -9.30 5.08 -8.44
C SER A 102 -9.45 4.07 -9.58
N SER A 103 -9.60 4.56 -10.81
CA SER A 103 -9.85 3.70 -11.97
C SER A 103 -8.70 2.71 -12.23
N ASP A 104 -9.01 1.59 -12.89
CA ASP A 104 -7.99 0.60 -13.30
C ASP A 104 -6.89 1.21 -14.19
N ALA A 105 -7.26 2.18 -15.04
CA ALA A 105 -6.33 2.89 -15.90
C ALA A 105 -5.36 3.77 -15.08
N ALA A 106 -5.88 4.47 -14.06
CA ALA A 106 -5.07 5.25 -13.14
C ALA A 106 -4.14 4.34 -12.31
N MET A 107 -4.65 3.23 -11.78
CA MET A 107 -3.87 2.26 -11.01
C MET A 107 -2.76 1.62 -11.83
N LYS A 108 -3.04 1.23 -13.08
CA LYS A 108 -2.02 0.72 -14.01
C LYS A 108 -0.94 1.77 -14.25
N LYS A 109 -1.34 3.00 -14.54
CA LYS A 109 -0.40 4.09 -14.80
C LYS A 109 0.45 4.43 -13.58
N LEU A 110 -0.14 4.40 -12.38
CA LEU A 110 0.55 4.61 -11.12
C LEU A 110 1.68 3.60 -10.92
N VAL A 111 1.41 2.32 -11.15
CA VAL A 111 2.42 1.26 -11.06
C VAL A 111 3.53 1.45 -12.10
N GLU A 112 3.17 1.74 -13.36
CA GLU A 112 4.14 2.02 -14.42
C GLU A 112 5.04 3.22 -14.08
N LEU A 113 4.46 4.32 -13.60
CA LEU A 113 5.18 5.53 -13.21
C LEU A 113 6.10 5.27 -12.01
N CYS A 114 5.63 4.56 -10.98
CA CYS A 114 6.45 4.18 -9.85
C CYS A 114 7.64 3.31 -10.25
N ALA A 115 7.46 2.36 -11.17
CA ALA A 115 8.53 1.52 -11.68
C ALA A 115 9.56 2.33 -12.48
N ASP A 116 9.10 3.22 -13.36
CA ASP A 116 9.96 4.15 -14.11
C ASP A 116 10.80 5.05 -13.16
N ILE A 117 10.16 5.65 -12.16
CA ILE A 117 10.86 6.44 -11.12
C ILE A 117 11.94 5.61 -10.43
N CYS A 118 11.60 4.37 -10.06
CA CYS A 118 12.55 3.48 -9.39
C CYS A 118 13.76 3.16 -10.28
N GLN A 119 13.53 2.84 -11.56
CA GLN A 119 14.60 2.54 -12.52
C GLN A 119 15.52 3.73 -12.72
N ARG A 120 14.97 4.91 -13.03
CA ARG A 120 15.76 6.13 -13.31
C ARG A 120 16.57 6.61 -12.10
N ASN A 121 16.09 6.36 -10.88
CA ASN A 121 16.73 6.82 -9.65
C ASN A 121 17.54 5.72 -8.92
N GLY A 122 17.65 4.51 -9.49
CA GLY A 122 18.43 3.41 -8.91
C GLY A 122 17.81 2.79 -7.65
N ILE A 123 16.49 2.86 -7.50
CA ILE A 123 15.75 2.22 -6.42
C ILE A 123 15.50 0.76 -6.84
N LYS A 124 16.27 -0.17 -6.27
CA LYS A 124 16.19 -1.60 -6.64
C LYS A 124 14.87 -2.28 -6.26
N LYS A 125 14.19 -1.75 -5.23
CA LYS A 125 12.95 -2.33 -4.70
C LYS A 125 12.12 -1.23 -4.04
N LEU A 126 10.82 -1.22 -4.35
CA LEU A 126 9.83 -0.40 -3.68
C LEU A 126 9.26 -1.18 -2.50
N ASN A 127 9.48 -0.68 -1.29
CA ASN A 127 9.20 -1.31 -0.01
C ASN A 127 8.12 -0.50 0.72
N TYR A 128 6.97 -1.14 0.92
CA TYR A 128 5.93 -0.69 1.83
C TYR A 128 6.11 -1.39 3.18
N THR A 129 6.20 -0.62 4.26
CA THR A 129 6.43 -1.13 5.63
C THR A 129 5.31 -0.78 6.60
N GLY A 130 4.22 -0.15 6.12
CA GLY A 130 3.14 0.35 6.97
C GLY A 130 3.51 1.58 7.83
N ASN A 131 4.70 2.15 7.62
CA ASN A 131 5.19 3.34 8.32
C ASN A 131 6.27 4.06 7.49
N THR A 132 6.83 5.14 8.02
CA THR A 132 7.80 6.01 7.33
C THR A 132 9.18 5.40 7.08
N SER A 133 9.48 4.19 7.58
CA SER A 133 10.79 3.53 7.40
C SER A 133 11.00 2.96 5.99
N GLY A 134 9.93 2.69 5.25
CA GLY A 134 9.96 2.25 3.86
C GLY A 134 10.28 3.39 2.87
N ASN A 135 10.30 3.04 1.59
CA ASN A 135 10.46 4.00 0.49
C ASN A 135 9.20 4.17 -0.37
N LEU A 136 8.12 3.44 -0.07
CA LEU A 136 6.77 3.81 -0.47
C LEU A 136 6.02 4.38 0.73
N THR A 137 5.60 5.63 0.62
CA THR A 137 5.03 6.42 1.71
C THR A 137 3.71 7.07 1.33
N MET A 138 2.92 7.47 2.32
CA MET A 138 1.63 8.14 2.14
C MET A 138 1.54 9.40 2.99
N HIS A 139 0.67 10.33 2.57
CA HIS A 139 0.55 11.66 3.19
C HIS A 139 0.15 11.62 4.67
N LYS A 140 -0.83 10.80 5.06
CA LYS A 140 -1.31 10.65 6.46
C LYS A 140 -0.24 10.27 7.48
N TRP A 141 0.95 9.83 7.06
CA TRP A 141 2.06 9.59 7.98
C TRP A 141 2.80 10.86 8.40
N PHE A 142 2.51 11.99 7.75
CA PHE A 142 3.22 13.26 7.92
C PHE A 142 2.28 14.43 8.26
N ALA A 143 0.98 14.29 7.99
CA ALA A 143 -0.05 15.28 8.27
C ALA A 143 -1.33 14.62 8.79
N ASN A 144 -2.17 15.39 9.52
CA ASN A 144 -3.50 14.95 9.93
C ASN A 144 -4.47 15.06 8.75
N THR A 145 -4.57 14.00 7.95
CA THR A 145 -5.38 13.93 6.73
C THR A 145 -5.81 12.49 6.46
N ASP A 146 -6.92 12.32 5.73
CA ASP A 146 -7.36 11.02 5.23
C ASP A 146 -6.63 10.59 3.94
N CYS A 147 -5.81 11.47 3.35
CA CYS A 147 -5.01 11.18 2.17
C CYS A 147 -4.04 10.01 2.45
N PRO A 148 -4.09 8.92 1.66
CA PRO A 148 -4.43 8.89 0.23
C PRO A 148 -5.84 8.38 -0.08
N GLY A 149 -6.77 8.42 0.87
CA GLY A 149 -8.08 7.82 0.73
C GLY A 149 -8.05 6.30 0.94
N ALA A 150 -9.20 5.75 1.33
CA ALA A 150 -9.31 4.36 1.77
C ALA A 150 -8.95 3.34 0.69
N TYR A 151 -9.29 3.61 -0.58
CA TYR A 151 -8.97 2.73 -1.70
C TYR A 151 -7.46 2.63 -1.89
N LEU A 152 -6.78 3.74 -2.15
CA LEU A 152 -5.33 3.71 -2.38
C LEU A 152 -4.60 3.17 -1.16
N GLU A 153 -4.96 3.59 0.07
CA GLU A 153 -4.37 3.07 1.30
C GLU A 153 -4.39 1.53 1.34
N GLY A 154 -5.53 0.93 1.01
CA GLY A 154 -5.70 -0.53 0.92
C GLY A 154 -4.91 -1.20 -0.22
N LYS A 155 -4.33 -0.44 -1.15
CA LYS A 155 -3.54 -0.94 -2.30
C LYS A 155 -2.04 -0.73 -2.16
N PHE A 156 -1.52 -0.10 -1.10
CA PHE A 156 -0.08 0.21 -0.99
C PHE A 156 0.83 -1.03 -1.09
N LEU A 157 0.47 -2.13 -0.42
CA LEU A 157 1.23 -3.37 -0.54
C LEU A 157 1.18 -3.90 -1.99
N TRP A 158 -0.02 -3.95 -2.58
CA TRP A 158 -0.21 -4.41 -3.95
C TRP A 158 0.57 -3.53 -4.95
N ILE A 159 0.59 -2.20 -4.77
CA ILE A 159 1.39 -1.27 -5.59
C ILE A 159 2.87 -1.65 -5.49
N ALA A 160 3.39 -1.81 -4.28
CA ALA A 160 4.79 -2.22 -4.07
C ALA A 160 5.10 -3.57 -4.75
N GLU A 161 4.22 -4.55 -4.63
CA GLU A 161 4.35 -5.86 -5.29
C GLU A 161 4.36 -5.74 -6.82
N GLN A 162 3.42 -5.00 -7.41
CA GLN A 162 3.36 -4.83 -8.87
C GLN A 162 4.55 -4.03 -9.41
N VAL A 163 4.99 -2.98 -8.71
CA VAL A 163 6.20 -2.23 -9.08
C VAL A 163 7.41 -3.15 -9.06
N ASN A 164 7.59 -3.93 -7.99
CA ASN A 164 8.72 -4.86 -7.90
C ASN A 164 8.67 -5.95 -8.96
N LYS A 165 7.47 -6.39 -9.35
CA LYS A 165 7.28 -7.31 -10.47
C LYS A 165 7.74 -6.70 -11.80
N LEU A 166 7.41 -5.44 -12.07
CA LEU A 166 7.93 -4.73 -13.25
C LEU A 166 9.45 -4.54 -13.19
N LEU A 167 10.00 -4.20 -12.02
CA LEU A 167 11.45 -4.05 -11.83
C LEU A 167 12.22 -5.35 -12.07
N SER A 168 11.60 -6.51 -11.83
CA SER A 168 12.18 -7.83 -12.11
C SER A 168 11.87 -8.37 -13.51
N GLY A 169 11.33 -7.55 -14.42
CA GLY A 169 11.00 -7.95 -15.80
C GLY A 169 9.69 -8.74 -15.95
N GLY A 170 8.84 -8.77 -14.92
CA GLY A 170 7.50 -9.35 -14.99
C GLY A 170 6.47 -8.38 -15.57
N SER A 171 5.24 -8.87 -15.79
CA SER A 171 4.13 -8.09 -16.33
C SER A 171 3.16 -7.57 -15.26
N TYR A 172 2.57 -6.40 -15.50
CA TYR A 172 1.50 -5.85 -14.64
C TYR A 172 0.30 -6.79 -14.53
N THR A 173 -0.30 -6.89 -13.35
CA THR A 173 -1.57 -7.59 -13.13
C THR A 173 -2.57 -6.61 -12.53
N PRO A 174 -3.75 -6.37 -13.15
CA PRO A 174 -4.75 -5.42 -12.65
C PRO A 174 -5.23 -5.70 -11.21
N PRO A 175 -5.67 -4.67 -10.47
CA PRO A 175 -6.32 -4.87 -9.19
C PRO A 175 -7.67 -5.57 -9.45
N THR A 176 -7.91 -6.71 -8.81
CA THR A 176 -9.21 -7.40 -8.95
C THR A 176 -10.26 -6.71 -8.07
N ASN A 177 -11.40 -6.32 -8.65
CA ASN A 177 -12.59 -5.83 -7.92
C ASN A 177 -13.43 -6.95 -7.28
N THR A 178 -12.98 -8.19 -7.43
CA THR A 178 -13.39 -9.34 -6.64
C THR A 178 -12.24 -9.73 -5.71
N ALA A 179 -12.55 -10.12 -4.47
CA ALA A 179 -11.61 -10.88 -3.66
C ALA A 179 -11.07 -12.01 -4.55
N PRO A 180 -9.74 -12.19 -4.65
CA PRO A 180 -9.17 -13.08 -5.64
C PRO A 180 -9.73 -14.49 -5.43
N ALA A 181 -10.23 -15.10 -6.51
CA ALA A 181 -10.43 -16.54 -6.54
C ALA A 181 -9.08 -17.21 -6.22
N PRO A 182 -9.06 -18.30 -5.42
CA PRO A 182 -7.81 -18.89 -4.96
C PRO A 182 -6.94 -19.28 -6.16
N SER A 183 -5.82 -18.60 -6.34
CA SER A 183 -4.75 -19.08 -7.21
C SER A 183 -4.16 -20.35 -6.58
N LYS A 184 -3.94 -21.36 -7.41
CA LYS A 184 -3.18 -22.55 -7.01
C LYS A 184 -1.80 -22.10 -6.50
N PRO A 185 -1.26 -22.74 -5.44
CA PRO A 185 -0.03 -22.30 -4.80
C PRO A 185 1.13 -22.33 -5.81
N SER A 186 1.72 -21.17 -6.06
CA SER A 186 3.05 -21.10 -6.67
C SER A 186 4.08 -21.45 -5.60
N LYS A 187 4.98 -22.39 -5.96
CA LYS A 187 6.08 -22.85 -5.11
C LYS A 187 6.92 -21.63 -4.68
N PRO A 188 7.23 -21.46 -3.37
CA PRO A 188 7.98 -20.30 -2.91
C PRO A 188 9.41 -20.28 -3.48
N PRO A 189 9.98 -19.09 -3.77
CA PRO A 189 11.38 -18.97 -4.15
C PRO A 189 12.27 -19.39 -2.98
N ALA A 190 13.36 -20.08 -3.29
CA ALA A 190 14.38 -20.43 -2.32
C ALA A 190 15.10 -19.15 -1.84
N THR A 191 15.26 -19.05 -0.52
CA THR A 191 16.00 -18.03 0.28
C THR A 191 15.25 -16.72 0.62
N GLY A 192 14.62 -16.71 1.82
CA GLY A 192 14.15 -15.51 2.52
C GLY A 192 12.67 -15.56 2.95
N GLY A 193 12.39 -16.14 4.13
CA GLY A 193 11.01 -16.25 4.67
C GLY A 193 10.30 -14.90 4.88
N ASN A 194 8.96 -14.94 4.87
CA ASN A 194 8.04 -13.81 4.99
C ASN A 194 8.14 -13.11 6.37
N ALA A 195 8.31 -11.79 6.37
CA ALA A 195 8.49 -10.98 7.58
C ALA A 195 7.27 -10.98 8.51
N TRP A 196 6.05 -11.00 7.97
CA TRP A 196 4.83 -11.14 8.77
C TRP A 196 4.75 -12.52 9.42
N VAL A 197 5.14 -13.58 8.69
CA VAL A 197 5.19 -14.95 9.24
C VAL A 197 6.22 -15.04 10.37
N ARG A 198 7.39 -14.38 10.25
CA ARG A 198 8.37 -14.31 11.36
C ARG A 198 7.75 -13.68 12.60
N ARG A 199 7.07 -12.54 12.45
CA ARG A 199 6.42 -11.86 13.58
C ARG A 199 5.33 -12.72 14.21
N LEU A 200 4.53 -13.44 13.40
CA LEU A 200 3.56 -14.40 13.90
C LEU A 200 4.22 -15.56 14.66
N GLN A 201 5.26 -16.18 14.10
CA GLN A 201 6.00 -17.25 14.78
C GLN A 201 6.61 -16.77 16.10
N THR A 202 7.23 -15.58 16.12
CA THR A 202 7.78 -14.96 17.33
C THR A 202 6.69 -14.74 18.38
N GLU A 203 5.54 -14.18 17.98
CA GLU A 203 4.44 -13.90 18.90
C GLU A 203 3.82 -15.20 19.46
N CYS A 204 3.63 -16.22 18.61
CA CYS A 204 3.16 -17.52 19.05
C CYS A 204 4.11 -18.19 20.05
N ASN A 205 5.42 -18.04 19.85
CA ASN A 205 6.42 -18.51 20.81
C ASN A 205 6.39 -17.73 22.12
N ALA A 206 6.31 -16.40 22.05
CA ALA A 206 6.32 -15.53 23.22
C ALA A 206 5.09 -15.74 24.12
N GLN A 207 3.94 -16.05 23.54
CA GLN A 207 2.71 -16.35 24.28
C GLN A 207 2.58 -17.83 24.68
N GLY A 208 3.57 -18.68 24.37
CA GLY A 208 3.55 -20.10 24.73
C GLY A 208 2.59 -20.96 23.91
N PHE A 209 2.09 -20.48 22.77
CA PHE A 209 1.28 -21.27 21.85
C PHE A 209 2.12 -22.27 21.03
N SER A 210 3.42 -22.00 20.89
CA SER A 210 4.37 -22.87 20.20
C SER A 210 5.79 -22.71 20.73
N HIS A 211 6.67 -23.61 20.32
CA HIS A 211 8.13 -23.48 20.49
C HIS A 211 8.83 -23.80 19.17
N GLN A 212 8.49 -23.06 18.12
CA GLN A 212 8.93 -23.33 16.74
C GLN A 212 10.13 -22.46 16.33
N THR A 213 10.78 -22.84 15.23
CA THR A 213 11.80 -21.99 14.61
C THR A 213 11.16 -20.76 13.96
N VAL A 214 11.77 -19.58 14.15
CA VAL A 214 11.33 -18.33 13.53
C VAL A 214 12.03 -18.16 12.18
N ASP A 215 11.57 -18.92 11.18
CA ASP A 215 12.17 -18.97 9.84
C ASP A 215 11.43 -18.14 8.79
N GLY A 216 10.24 -17.61 9.12
CA GLY A 216 9.37 -16.85 8.21
C GLY A 216 8.71 -17.71 7.14
N ILE A 217 8.77 -19.04 7.25
CA ILE A 217 8.20 -19.95 6.28
C ILE A 217 6.85 -20.42 6.83
N ALA A 218 5.77 -20.12 6.10
CA ALA A 218 4.46 -20.65 6.45
C ALA A 218 4.44 -22.15 6.16
N GLY A 219 4.00 -22.96 7.14
CA GLY A 219 3.95 -24.40 7.01
C GLY A 219 3.18 -25.06 8.16
N PRO A 220 3.18 -26.40 8.23
CA PRO A 220 2.43 -27.14 9.25
C PRO A 220 2.76 -26.73 10.69
N ASN A 221 4.04 -26.47 10.99
CA ASN A 221 4.47 -26.02 12.33
C ASN A 221 3.92 -24.63 12.68
N THR A 222 4.00 -23.69 11.74
CA THR A 222 3.43 -22.34 11.88
C THR A 222 1.93 -22.42 12.11
N LEU A 223 1.23 -23.24 11.33
CA LEU A 223 -0.21 -23.43 11.46
C LEU A 223 -0.61 -24.06 12.80
N ALA A 224 0.11 -25.10 13.24
CA ALA A 224 -0.13 -25.78 14.51
C ALA A 224 0.10 -24.85 15.72
N GLY A 225 1.03 -23.91 15.61
CA GLY A 225 1.31 -22.91 16.64
C GLY A 225 0.35 -21.71 16.68
N CYS A 226 -0.58 -21.58 15.74
CA CYS A 226 -1.52 -20.46 15.73
C CYS A 226 -2.68 -20.69 16.71
N PRO A 227 -2.94 -19.78 17.66
CA PRO A 227 -4.01 -19.94 18.66
C PRO A 227 -5.40 -19.72 18.07
N GLN A 228 -6.44 -20.19 18.75
CA GLN A 228 -7.80 -19.77 18.43
C GLN A 228 -8.04 -18.32 18.86
N LEU A 229 -8.53 -17.47 17.95
CA LEU A 229 -8.93 -16.11 18.27
C LEU A 229 -10.45 -15.93 18.14
N GLY A 230 -11.07 -15.38 19.17
CA GLY A 230 -12.51 -15.11 19.23
C GLY A 230 -12.79 -13.65 19.61
N ARG A 231 -14.07 -13.34 19.85
CA ARG A 231 -14.56 -11.97 20.09
C ARG A 231 -13.92 -11.24 21.29
N THR A 232 -13.37 -11.98 22.25
CA THR A 232 -12.68 -11.44 23.42
C THR A 232 -11.16 -11.39 23.27
N SER A 233 -10.60 -11.92 22.17
CA SER A 233 -9.16 -11.93 21.93
C SER A 233 -8.62 -10.52 21.77
N ARG A 234 -7.44 -10.30 22.36
CA ARG A 234 -6.76 -9.02 22.41
C ARG A 234 -5.24 -9.17 22.30
N GLY A 235 -4.52 -8.06 22.25
CA GLY A 235 -3.06 -8.00 22.26
C GLY A 235 -2.41 -8.23 20.91
N ASN A 236 -1.09 -8.42 20.92
CA ASN A 236 -0.24 -8.44 19.72
C ASN A 236 -0.66 -9.51 18.71
N ILE A 237 -1.13 -10.68 19.16
CA ILE A 237 -1.63 -11.73 18.25
C ILE A 237 -2.88 -11.27 17.47
N THR A 238 -3.74 -10.47 18.11
CA THR A 238 -4.91 -9.87 17.46
C THR A 238 -4.49 -8.74 16.53
N ALA A 239 -3.47 -7.97 16.89
CA ALA A 239 -2.89 -6.95 16.03
C ALA A 239 -2.30 -7.56 14.74
N LEU A 240 -1.61 -8.69 14.84
CA LEU A 240 -1.08 -9.41 13.67
C LEU A 240 -2.18 -9.95 12.76
N LEU A 241 -3.30 -10.39 13.34
CA LEU A 241 -4.51 -10.75 12.58
C LEU A 241 -5.09 -9.53 11.86
N GLN A 242 -5.26 -8.40 12.55
CA GLN A 242 -5.78 -7.16 11.95
C GLN A 242 -4.88 -6.66 10.82
N GLU A 243 -3.56 -6.67 11.03
CA GLU A 243 -2.57 -6.31 10.02
C GLU A 243 -2.73 -7.19 8.78
N ARG A 244 -2.86 -8.51 8.96
CA ARG A 244 -3.01 -9.45 7.85
C ARG A 244 -4.33 -9.28 7.12
N LEU A 245 -5.43 -9.14 7.84
CA LEU A 245 -6.75 -8.91 7.26
C LEU A 245 -6.80 -7.59 6.50
N ASN A 246 -6.31 -6.49 7.08
CA ASN A 246 -6.19 -5.19 6.42
C ASN A 246 -5.33 -5.29 5.15
N THR A 247 -4.20 -5.99 5.23
CA THR A 247 -3.32 -6.27 4.09
C THR A 247 -4.04 -7.01 2.96
N LEU A 248 -4.96 -7.92 3.30
CA LEU A 248 -5.77 -8.68 2.35
C LEU A 248 -7.04 -7.94 1.91
N GLY A 249 -7.23 -6.69 2.33
CA GLY A 249 -8.38 -5.85 1.95
C GLY A 249 -9.61 -5.97 2.87
N TYR A 250 -9.50 -6.67 4.00
CA TYR A 250 -10.58 -6.82 4.98
C TYR A 250 -10.40 -5.80 6.11
N ASN A 251 -11.15 -4.70 6.03
CA ASN A 251 -11.00 -3.55 6.92
C ASN A 251 -11.37 -3.86 8.38
N CYS A 252 -10.35 -4.06 9.21
CA CYS A 252 -10.44 -4.19 10.66
C CYS A 252 -10.44 -2.82 11.39
N GLY A 253 -10.21 -1.71 10.67
CA GLY A 253 -9.88 -0.42 11.27
C GLY A 253 -8.42 -0.34 11.71
N ALA A 254 -8.15 0.46 12.73
CA ALA A 254 -6.82 0.58 13.32
C ALA A 254 -6.32 -0.76 13.85
N VAL A 255 -5.02 -0.99 13.75
CA VAL A 255 -4.36 -2.17 14.32
C VAL A 255 -4.11 -1.90 15.81
N ASP A 256 -5.17 -2.00 16.59
CA ASP A 256 -5.21 -1.69 18.04
C ASP A 256 -5.08 -2.94 18.92
N GLY A 257 -5.02 -4.13 18.31
CA GLY A 257 -4.97 -5.41 19.01
C GLY A 257 -6.28 -5.75 19.72
N ILE A 258 -7.42 -5.14 19.35
CA ILE A 258 -8.72 -5.42 19.94
C ILE A 258 -9.63 -6.08 18.90
N ASN A 259 -10.21 -7.24 19.24
CA ASN A 259 -11.19 -7.89 18.37
C ASN A 259 -12.59 -7.23 18.50
N GLY A 260 -12.65 -5.95 18.13
CA GLY A 260 -13.86 -5.14 18.14
C GLY A 260 -14.79 -5.42 16.95
N VAL A 261 -15.83 -4.60 16.81
CA VAL A 261 -16.88 -4.80 15.79
C VAL A 261 -16.32 -4.82 14.36
N LYS A 262 -15.36 -3.93 14.03
CA LYS A 262 -14.73 -3.88 12.71
C LYS A 262 -13.86 -5.12 12.45
N THR A 263 -13.04 -5.53 13.41
CA THR A 263 -12.26 -6.78 13.33
C THR A 263 -13.16 -8.00 13.15
N GLN A 264 -14.26 -8.09 13.90
CA GLN A 264 -15.25 -9.17 13.75
C GLN A 264 -15.90 -9.18 12.36
N ALA A 265 -16.27 -8.01 11.83
CA ALA A 265 -16.83 -7.91 10.49
C ALA A 265 -15.81 -8.36 9.43
N ALA A 266 -14.56 -7.94 9.55
CA ALA A 266 -13.47 -8.32 8.66
C ALA A 266 -13.17 -9.83 8.71
N ILE A 267 -13.12 -10.45 9.89
CA ILE A 267 -12.94 -11.91 10.04
C ILE A 267 -14.06 -12.65 9.31
N LYS A 268 -15.32 -12.25 9.53
CA LYS A 268 -16.47 -12.90 8.90
C LYS A 268 -16.48 -12.72 7.39
N ALA A 269 -16.12 -11.53 6.90
CA ALA A 269 -15.99 -11.27 5.47
C ALA A 269 -14.89 -12.14 4.85
N PHE A 270 -13.74 -12.26 5.50
CA PHE A 270 -12.65 -13.15 5.10
C PHE A 270 -13.10 -14.61 5.06
N GLN A 271 -13.76 -15.08 6.11
CA GLN A 271 -14.29 -16.44 6.17
C GLN A 271 -15.27 -16.73 5.03
N ARG A 272 -16.21 -15.81 4.74
CA ARG A 272 -17.16 -15.95 3.62
C ARG A 272 -16.43 -16.04 2.29
N ALA A 273 -15.48 -15.13 2.04
CA ALA A 273 -14.72 -15.10 0.79
C ALA A 273 -13.89 -16.37 0.55
N HIS A 274 -13.52 -17.08 1.61
CA HIS A 274 -12.75 -18.33 1.54
C HIS A 274 -13.59 -19.60 1.76
N ASN A 275 -14.91 -19.53 1.63
CA ASN A 275 -15.84 -20.66 1.80
C ASN A 275 -15.68 -21.36 3.17
N LEU A 276 -15.40 -20.58 4.22
CA LEU A 276 -15.35 -21.03 5.60
C LEU A 276 -16.66 -20.67 6.33
N VAL A 277 -16.90 -21.32 7.47
CA VAL A 277 -17.97 -20.92 8.38
C VAL A 277 -17.67 -19.51 8.89
N ALA A 278 -18.56 -18.56 8.62
CA ALA A 278 -18.41 -17.14 8.95
C ALA A 278 -18.82 -16.81 10.40
N ASP A 279 -18.26 -17.55 11.35
CA ASP A 279 -18.56 -17.46 12.78
C ASP A 279 -17.83 -16.31 13.51
N GLY A 280 -16.83 -15.69 12.86
CA GLY A 280 -15.97 -14.67 13.47
C GLY A 280 -14.88 -15.23 14.39
N ILE A 281 -14.67 -16.55 14.37
CA ILE A 281 -13.66 -17.26 15.16
C ILE A 281 -12.52 -17.72 14.23
N VAL A 282 -11.31 -17.25 14.51
CA VAL A 282 -10.11 -17.66 13.78
C VAL A 282 -9.61 -18.98 14.34
N ARG A 283 -9.79 -20.05 13.56
CA ARG A 283 -9.38 -21.44 13.86
C ARG A 283 -8.34 -21.91 12.83
N PRO A 284 -7.79 -23.14 12.93
CA PRO A 284 -6.78 -23.62 11.99
C PRO A 284 -7.16 -23.46 10.51
N LYS A 285 -8.43 -23.66 10.13
CA LYS A 285 -8.86 -23.42 8.74
C LYS A 285 -8.73 -21.95 8.32
N THR A 286 -9.09 -21.01 9.20
CA THR A 286 -8.93 -19.57 8.96
C THR A 286 -7.45 -19.17 8.91
N TRP A 287 -6.64 -19.67 9.85
CA TRP A 287 -5.19 -19.43 9.87
C TRP A 287 -4.49 -19.98 8.64
N SER A 288 -4.86 -21.18 8.18
CA SER A 288 -4.33 -21.79 6.96
C SER A 288 -4.50 -20.84 5.77
N LYS A 289 -5.71 -20.28 5.60
CA LYS A 289 -5.98 -19.29 4.54
C LYS A 289 -5.22 -17.98 4.73
N LEU A 290 -5.11 -17.46 5.95
CA LEU A 290 -4.33 -16.25 6.24
C LEU A 290 -2.84 -16.45 5.93
N LEU A 291 -2.30 -17.65 6.17
CA LEU A 291 -0.93 -18.06 5.88
C LEU A 291 -0.68 -18.37 4.40
N GLY A 292 -1.71 -18.44 3.56
CA GLY A 292 -1.59 -18.84 2.16
C GLY A 292 -1.31 -20.33 1.98
N LEU A 293 -1.70 -21.16 2.95
CA LEU A 293 -1.61 -22.61 2.89
C LEU A 293 -2.86 -23.18 2.20
N SER A 294 -2.70 -24.35 1.56
CA SER A 294 -3.75 -25.04 0.78
C SER A 294 -5.01 -25.31 1.59
#